data_AF-A0A3E0QK22-F1
#
_entry.id   AF-A0A3E0QK22-F1
#
_cell.length_a   1.000
_cell.length_b   1.000
_cell.length_c   1.000
_cell.angle_alpha   90.00
_cell.angle_beta   90.00
_cell.angle_gamma   90.00
#
_symmetry.space_group_name_H-M   'P 1'
#
loop_
_entity.id
_entity.type
_entity.pdbx_description
1 polymer ?
#
loop_
_entity_poly.entity_id
_entity_poly.type
_entity_poly.pdbx_seq_one_letter_code
_entity_poly.pdbx_strand_id
1 'polypeptide(L)' 'MDSIYLADRLYKIIRTRQTQIVEIITSNQVKDWNDYQNHLGQLDTLNYIEQELSDLLKKQEQNE' A
#
# COMPACT_ATOMS: atom_id res chain seq x y z
N MET A 1 17.97 14.52 -1.68
CA MET A 1 17.69 13.09 -1.44
C MET A 1 17.15 12.55 -2.75
N ASP A 2 17.68 11.44 -3.22
CA ASP A 2 17.29 10.82 -4.49
C ASP A 2 15.79 10.46 -4.46
N SER A 3 15.02 10.90 -5.46
CA SER A 3 13.58 10.61 -5.58
C SER A 3 13.31 9.12 -5.62
N ILE A 4 14.25 8.33 -6.16
CA ILE A 4 14.20 6.87 -6.19
C ILE A 4 14.27 6.31 -4.76
N TYR A 5 15.15 6.85 -3.92
CA TYR A 5 15.29 6.43 -2.52
C TYR A 5 14.04 6.75 -1.69
N LEU A 6 13.43 7.92 -1.92
CA LEU A 6 12.17 8.28 -1.27
C LEU A 6 11.04 7.33 -1.70
N ALA A 7 10.95 7.02 -3.00
CA ALA A 7 9.94 6.11 -3.51
C ALA A 7 10.09 4.69 -2.95
N ASP A 8 11.31 4.14 -2.92
CA ASP A 8 11.59 2.81 -2.31
C ASP A 8 11.17 2.76 -0.83
N ARG A 9 11.45 3.83 -0.07
CA ARG A 9 10.97 3.94 1.33
C ARG A 9 9.45 3.92 1.42
N LEU A 10 8.76 4.67 0.56
CA LEU A 10 7.30 4.72 0.54
C LEU A 10 6.70 3.36 0.18
N TYR A 11 7.26 2.67 -0.82
CA TYR A 11 6.87 1.30 -1.18
C TYR A 11 6.93 0.35 0.00
N LYS A 12 8.05 0.34 0.73
CA LYS A 12 8.23 -0.53 1.90
C LYS A 12 7.19 -0.25 2.97
N ILE A 13 6.88 1.02 3.21
CA ILE A 13 5.84 1.41 4.18
C ILE A 13 4.47 0.92 3.73
N ILE A 14 4.08 1.14 2.47
CA ILE A 14 2.79 0.73 1.92
C ILE A 14 2.64 -0.79 2.00
N ARG A 15 3.64 -1.55 1.55
CA ARG A 15 3.63 -3.03 1.61
C ARG A 15 3.54 -3.56 3.02
N THR A 16 4.29 -2.98 3.96
CA THR A 16 4.20 -3.35 5.37
C THR A 16 2.78 -3.18 5.89
N ARG A 17 2.11 -2.08 5.53
CA ARG A 17 0.71 -1.83 5.95
C ARG A 17 -0.28 -2.79 5.28
N GLN A 18 -0.13 -3.05 3.98
CA GLN A 18 -0.97 -4.03 3.27
C GLN A 18 -0.86 -5.41 3.94
N THR A 19 0.37 -5.88 4.22
CA THR A 19 0.59 -7.15 4.93
C THR A 19 -0.10 -7.17 6.29
N GLN A 20 0.06 -6.11 7.10
CA GLN A 20 -0.60 -6.01 8.41
C GLN A 20 -2.12 -6.11 8.29
N ILE A 21 -2.73 -5.43 7.32
CA ILE A 21 -4.18 -5.46 7.13
C ILE A 21 -4.65 -6.85 6.66
N VAL A 22 -3.92 -7.48 5.74
CA VAL A 22 -4.20 -8.85 5.30
C VAL A 22 -4.11 -9.84 6.47
N GLU A 23 -3.09 -9.71 7.33
CA GLU A 23 -2.95 -10.53 8.53
C GLU A 23 -4.14 -10.35 9.47
N ILE A 24 -4.60 -9.12 9.71
CA ILE A 24 -5.78 -8.85 10.54
C ILE A 24 -7.03 -9.54 9.97
N ILE A 25 -7.26 -9.38 8.67
CA ILE A 25 -8.41 -9.94 7.96
C ILE A 25 -8.38 -11.48 7.99
N THR A 26 -7.23 -12.09 7.71
CA THR A 26 -7.10 -13.55 7.54
C THR A 26 -6.95 -14.30 8.86
N SER A 27 -6.43 -13.65 9.90
CA SER A 27 -6.20 -14.27 11.22
C SER A 27 -7.41 -14.20 12.14
N ASN A 28 -8.60 -13.88 11.61
CA ASN A 28 -9.84 -13.72 12.37
C ASN A 28 -9.70 -12.70 13.52
N GLN A 29 -8.91 -11.64 13.31
CA GLN A 29 -8.71 -10.55 14.29
C GLN A 29 -9.71 -9.40 14.13
N VAL A 30 -10.61 -9.52 13.15
CA VAL A 30 -11.65 -8.53 12.86
C VAL A 30 -12.80 -8.67 13.85
N LYS A 31 -13.28 -7.53 14.39
CA LYS A 31 -14.30 -7.52 15.45
C LYS A 31 -15.70 -7.78 14.93
N ASP A 32 -16.04 -7.20 13.80
CA ASP A 32 -17.36 -7.28 13.17
C ASP A 32 -17.29 -6.97 11.67
N TRP A 33 -18.43 -7.01 10.98
CA TRP A 33 -18.50 -6.73 9.55
C TRP A 33 -18.10 -5.31 9.18
N ASN A 34 -18.36 -4.33 10.05
CA ASN A 34 -17.99 -2.94 9.78
C ASN A 34 -16.47 -2.76 9.87
N ASP A 35 -15.84 -3.37 10.88
CA ASP A 35 -14.38 -3.44 11.03
C ASP A 35 -13.73 -4.14 9.83
N TYR A 36 -14.33 -5.22 9.33
CA TYR A 36 -13.91 -5.91 8.11
C TYR A 36 -13.92 -4.97 6.89
N GLN A 37 -15.05 -4.29 6.65
CA GLN A 37 -15.22 -3.36 5.54
C GLN A 37 -14.23 -2.18 5.63
N ASN A 38 -13.96 -1.68 6.83
CA ASN A 38 -12.97 -0.64 7.05
C ASN A 38 -11.56 -1.09 6.67
N HIS A 39 -11.17 -2.32 7.04
CA HIS A 39 -9.89 -2.90 6.66
C HIS A 39 -9.77 -3.13 5.15
N LEU A 40 -10.84 -3.60 4.50
CA LEU A 40 -10.86 -3.71 3.04
C LEU A 40 -10.71 -2.35 2.35
N GLY A 41 -11.43 -1.31 2.79
CA GLY A 41 -11.29 0.03 2.22
C GLY A 41 -9.89 0.63 2.40
N GLN A 42 -9.23 0.34 3.54
CA GLN A 42 -7.83 0.70 3.75
C GLN A 42 -6.91 -0.04 2.78
N LEU A 43 -7.12 -1.34 2.58
CA LEU A 43 -6.33 -2.16 1.65
C LEU A 43 -6.47 -1.65 0.21
N ASP A 44 -7.69 -1.35 -0.24
CA ASP A 44 -7.96 -0.81 -1.58
C ASP A 44 -7.27 0.53 -1.79
N THR A 45 -7.31 1.41 -0.78
CA THR A 45 -6.62 2.71 -0.82
C THR A 45 -5.11 2.54 -0.93
N LEU A 46 -4.52 1.61 -0.17
CA LEU A 46 -3.08 1.33 -0.22
C LEU A 46 -2.67 0.74 -1.58
N ASN A 47 -3.47 -0.17 -2.14
CA ASN A 47 -3.24 -0.73 -3.48
C ASN A 47 -3.25 0.37 -4.55
N TYR A 48 -4.20 1.30 -4.47
CA TYR A 48 -4.27 2.45 -5.38
C TYR A 48 -3.02 3.33 -5.28
N ILE A 49 -2.58 3.67 -4.06
CA ILE A 49 -1.37 4.48 -3.85
C ILE A 49 -0.11 3.75 -4.34
N GLU A 50 0.01 2.44 -4.11
CA GLU A 50 1.13 1.64 -4.62
C GLU A 50 1.20 1.67 -6.15
N GLN A 51 0.04 1.59 -6.82
CA GLN A 51 -0.05 1.66 -8.27
C GLN A 51 0.34 3.05 -8.79
N GLU A 52 -0.19 4.13 -8.23
CA GLU A 52 0.18 5.49 -8.65
C GLU A 52 1.68 5.75 -8.46
N LEU A 53 2.26 5.26 -7.36
CA LEU A 53 3.70 5.36 -7.13
C LEU A 53 4.50 4.53 -8.16
N SER A 54 3.99 3.38 -8.59
CA SER A 54 4.57 2.57 -9.68
C SER A 54 4.62 3.34 -10.97
N ASP A 55 3.50 3.97 -11.31
CA ASP A 55 3.34 4.66 -12.57
C ASP A 55 4.15 5.96 -12.62
N LEU A 56 4.31 6.64 -11.48
CA LEU A 56 5.23 7.78 -11.35
C LEU A 56 6.69 7.38 -11.54
N LEU A 57 7.14 6.28 -10.92
CA LEU A 57 8.52 5.80 -11.09
C LEU A 57 8.82 5.39 -12.53
N LYS A 58 7.94 4.61 -13.15
CA LYS A 58 8.09 4.23 -14.57
C LYS A 58 8.19 5.44 -15.49
N LYS A 59 7.40 6.49 -15.21
CA LYS A 59 7.47 7.75 -15.97
C LYS A 59 8.79 8.47 -15.75
N GLN A 60 9.38 8.43 -14.55
CA GLN A 60 10.70 9.02 -14.32
C GLN A 60 11.77 8.26 -15.10
N GLU A 61 11.78 6.92 -15.04
CA GLU A 61 12.75 6.08 -15.77
C GLU A 61 12.68 6.24 -17.30
N GLN A 62 11.52 6.61 -17.85
CA GLN A 62 11.35 6.87 -19.29
C GLN A 62 11.79 8.28 -19.74
N ASN A 63 11.87 9.23 -18.81
CA ASN A 63 12.23 10.62 -19.08
C ASN A 63 13.71 10.93 -18.75
N GLU A 64 14.42 9.99 -18.12
CA GLU A 64 15.88 9.96 -17.99
C GLU A 64 16.54 9.28 -19.19
#